data_AF-A0A6M1M0K8-F1
#
_entry.id   AF-A0A6M1M0K8-F1
#
_cell.length_a   1.000
_cell.length_b   1.000
_cell.length_c   1.000
_cell.angle_alpha   90.00
_cell.angle_beta   90.00
_cell.angle_gamma   90.00
#
_symmetry.space_group_name_H-M   'P 1'
#
loop_
_entity.id
_entity.type
_entity.pdbx_description
1 polymer ?
#
loop_
_entity_poly.entity_id
_entity_poly.type
_entity_poly.pdbx_seq_one_letter_code
_entity_poly.pdbx_strand_id
1 'polypeptide(L)' 'MPGTPLRPILQRFAFDCVETTVASRAAVRRPEFRSLGLTDAALLEVQDDDSLLLTDDLYVASVSAGRRAIDFSHLRVA' A
#
# COMPACT_ATOMS: atom_id res chain seq x y z
N MET A 1 -11.23 0.14 28.43
CA MET A 1 -10.13 1.13 28.59
C MET A 1 -10.47 2.35 27.75
N PRO A 2 -10.12 3.58 28.16
CA PRO A 2 -10.19 4.72 27.25
C PRO A 2 -9.24 4.44 26.08
N GLY A 3 -9.72 4.58 24.85
CA GLY A 3 -8.96 4.22 23.65
C GLY A 3 -7.69 5.06 23.52
N THR A 4 -6.56 4.42 23.30
CA THR A 4 -5.29 5.10 23.02
C THR A 4 -5.49 6.05 21.83
N PRO A 5 -5.09 7.33 21.92
CA PRO A 5 -5.32 8.28 20.83
C PRO A 5 -4.59 7.80 19.56
N LEU A 6 -5.34 7.67 18.47
CA LEU A 6 -4.83 7.17 17.18
C LEU A 6 -3.72 8.06 16.61
N ARG A 7 -3.78 9.39 16.83
CA ARG A 7 -2.83 10.35 16.27
C ARG A 7 -1.37 10.07 16.69
N PRO A 8 -1.00 9.96 17.97
CA PRO A 8 0.35 9.55 18.38
C PRO A 8 0.82 8.20 17.81
N ILE A 9 -0.08 7.22 17.65
CA ILE A 9 0.26 5.91 17.06
C ILE A 9 0.61 6.08 15.58
N LEU A 10 -0.24 6.77 14.81
CA LEU A 10 -0.03 7.02 13.38
C LEU A 10 1.20 7.91 13.13
N GLN A 11 1.43 8.91 13.98
CA GLN A 11 2.65 9.74 13.92
C GLN A 11 3.89 8.89 14.15
N ARG A 12 3.90 8.02 15.17
CA ARG A 12 5.01 7.11 15.41
C ARG A 12 5.24 6.17 14.23
N PHE A 13 4.19 5.55 13.68
CA PHE A 13 4.31 4.74 12.47
C PHE A 13 4.94 5.52 11.31
N ALA A 14 4.51 6.76 11.08
CA ALA A 14 5.08 7.59 10.01
C ALA A 14 6.57 7.95 10.23
N PHE A 15 7.03 8.12 11.48
CA PHE A 15 8.42 8.42 11.79
C PHE A 15 9.33 7.18 11.90
N ASP A 16 8.78 6.03 12.30
CA ASP A 16 9.51 4.76 12.40
C ASP A 16 9.60 4.01 11.04
N CYS A 17 8.86 4.46 10.02
CA CYS A 17 8.89 3.92 8.66
C CYS A 17 10.10 4.40 7.82
N VAL A 18 10.62 3.52 6.96
CA VAL A 18 11.62 3.87 5.95
C VAL A 18 10.90 4.48 4.74
N GLU A 19 11.24 5.72 4.38
CA GLU A 19 10.75 6.35 3.16
C GLU A 19 11.43 5.70 1.92
N THR A 20 10.61 5.22 0.98
CA THR A 20 11.08 4.55 -0.24
C THR A 20 10.66 5.33 -1.48
N THR A 21 11.64 5.78 -2.27
CA THR A 21 11.38 6.52 -3.51
C THR A 21 11.35 5.60 -4.73
N VAL A 22 10.23 5.59 -5.46
CA VAL A 22 10.11 4.92 -6.76
C VAL A 22 10.33 5.94 -7.89
N ALA A 23 11.26 5.66 -8.79
CA ALA A 23 11.44 6.47 -9.99
C ALA A 23 10.20 6.36 -10.90
N SER A 24 9.60 7.47 -11.31
CA SER A 24 8.38 7.48 -12.13
C SER A 24 8.51 6.65 -13.41
N ARG A 25 9.72 6.56 -13.99
CA ARG A 25 10.02 5.72 -15.16
C ARG A 25 9.85 4.21 -14.92
N ALA A 26 9.99 3.74 -13.68
CA ALA A 26 9.69 2.36 -13.29
C ALA A 26 8.17 2.18 -13.17
N ALA A 27 7.50 3.03 -12.40
CA ALA A 27 6.04 3.01 -12.23
C ALA A 27 5.28 3.05 -13.57
N VAL A 28 5.63 3.93 -14.53
CA VAL A 28 4.92 3.98 -15.84
C VAL A 28 5.16 2.78 -16.75
N ARG A 29 6.08 1.86 -16.42
CA ARG A 29 6.29 0.59 -17.15
C ARG A 29 5.37 -0.52 -16.66
N ARG A 30 4.77 -0.37 -15.47
CA ARG A 30 3.78 -1.29 -14.92
C ARG A 30 2.55 -1.34 -15.84
N PRO A 31 2.01 -2.53 -16.19
CA PRO A 31 0.77 -2.65 -16.95
C PRO A 31 -0.38 -1.86 -16.35
N GLU A 32 -0.44 -1.82 -15.01
CA GLU A 32 -1.51 -1.22 -14.22
C GLU A 32 -1.54 0.31 -14.29
N PHE A 33 -0.45 0.97 -14.72
CA PHE A 33 -0.36 2.43 -14.87
C PHE A 33 -1.47 3.01 -15.76
N ARG A 34 -1.91 2.27 -16.78
CA ARG A 34 -2.97 2.73 -17.71
C ARG A 34 -4.36 2.79 -17.08
N SER A 35 -4.61 1.99 -16.06
CA SER A 35 -5.92 1.86 -15.40
C SER A 35 -5.98 2.50 -14.02
N LEU A 36 -4.87 2.52 -13.30
CA LEU A 36 -4.76 3.00 -11.91
C LEU A 36 -3.96 4.30 -11.78
N GLY A 37 -3.24 4.72 -12.83
CA GLY A 37 -2.42 5.93 -12.79
C GLY A 37 -1.09 5.76 -12.06
N LEU A 38 -0.42 6.88 -11.77
CA LEU A 38 0.99 6.90 -11.37
C LEU A 38 1.24 6.42 -9.93
N THR A 39 0.44 6.89 -8.97
CA THR A 39 0.63 6.59 -7.54
C THR A 39 0.49 5.09 -7.29
N ASP A 40 -0.59 4.51 -7.77
CA ASP A 40 -0.94 3.11 -7.60
C ASP A 40 0.06 2.19 -8.29
N ALA A 41 0.48 2.56 -9.51
CA ALA A 41 1.56 1.87 -10.20
C ALA A 41 2.90 1.96 -9.46
N ALA A 42 3.19 3.05 -8.74
CA ALA A 42 4.37 3.15 -7.89
C ALA A 42 4.25 2.30 -6.62
N LEU A 43 3.07 2.21 -6.00
CA LEU A 43 2.81 1.33 -4.86
C LEU A 43 2.90 -0.17 -5.23
N LEU A 44 2.49 -0.54 -6.44
CA LEU A 44 2.67 -1.91 -6.95
C LEU A 44 4.11 -2.21 -7.41
N GLU A 45 4.87 -1.16 -7.79
CA GLU A 45 6.28 -1.29 -8.16
C GLU A 45 7.19 -1.43 -6.93
N VAL A 46 6.93 -0.69 -5.85
CA VAL A 46 7.76 -0.72 -4.64
C VAL A 46 7.73 -2.04 -3.88
N GLN A 47 6.75 -2.91 -4.15
CA GLN A 47 5.99 -3.54 -3.06
C GLN A 47 6.78 -4.12 -1.88
N ASP A 48 7.47 -5.27 -1.88
CA ASP A 48 7.93 -6.16 -2.95
C ASP A 48 7.45 -7.64 -2.81
N ASP A 49 8.31 -8.56 -2.33
CA ASP A 49 8.02 -9.97 -1.93
C ASP A 49 8.02 -10.12 -0.39
N ASP A 50 8.90 -9.40 0.31
CA ASP A 50 9.05 -9.41 1.78
C ASP A 50 8.01 -8.52 2.48
N SER A 51 7.41 -7.59 1.75
CA SER A 51 6.33 -6.75 2.25
C SER A 51 4.93 -7.38 2.21
N LEU A 52 3.98 -6.69 2.83
CA LEU A 52 2.56 -6.98 2.81
C LEU A 52 1.79 -5.69 2.56
N LEU A 53 1.06 -5.60 1.45
CA LEU A 53 0.26 -4.41 1.14
C LEU A 53 -1.05 -4.41 1.95
N LEU A 54 -1.32 -3.32 2.67
CA LEU A 54 -2.60 -3.06 3.33
C LEU A 54 -3.35 -1.99 2.53
N THR A 55 -4.51 -2.32 1.97
CA THR A 55 -5.21 -1.50 0.96
C THR A 55 -6.73 -1.76 0.99
N ASP A 56 -7.53 -0.85 0.48
CA ASP A 56 -8.97 -1.00 0.21
C ASP A 56 -9.33 -0.95 -1.29
N ASP A 57 -8.34 -0.75 -2.18
CA ASP A 57 -8.50 -0.45 -3.60
C ASP A 57 -7.56 -1.23 -4.55
N LEU A 58 -6.32 -1.52 -4.12
CA LEU A 58 -5.27 -2.18 -4.92
C LEU A 58 -5.14 -3.69 -4.70
N TYR A 59 -5.98 -4.30 -3.84
CA TYR A 59 -5.90 -5.72 -3.48
C TYR A 59 -5.84 -6.65 -4.70
N VAL A 60 -6.79 -6.47 -5.65
CA VAL A 60 -6.88 -7.32 -6.86
C VAL A 60 -5.63 -7.18 -7.73
N ALA A 61 -5.10 -5.97 -7.89
CA ALA A 61 -3.91 -5.71 -8.69
C ALA A 61 -2.65 -6.34 -8.06
N SER A 62 -2.48 -6.20 -6.74
CA SER A 62 -1.36 -6.76 -5.99
C SER A 62 -1.35 -8.31 -6.04
N VAL A 63 -2.50 -8.94 -5.77
CA VAL A 63 -2.63 -10.41 -5.83
C VAL A 63 -2.48 -10.93 -7.26
N SER A 64 -2.99 -10.22 -8.26
CA SER A 64 -2.81 -10.58 -9.68
C SER A 64 -1.36 -10.46 -10.15
N ALA A 65 -0.56 -9.60 -9.51
CA ALA A 65 0.89 -9.52 -9.70
C ALA A 65 1.67 -10.60 -8.90
N GLY A 66 0.98 -11.54 -8.23
CA GLY A 66 1.57 -12.62 -7.44
C GLY A 66 2.05 -12.21 -6.03
N ARG A 67 1.71 -11.00 -5.58
CA ARG A 67 2.21 -10.42 -4.33
C ARG A 67 1.23 -10.59 -3.16
N ARG A 68 1.71 -10.31 -1.94
CA ARG A 68 0.93 -10.43 -0.70
C ARG A 68 0.18 -9.14 -0.37
N ALA A 69 -1.15 -9.20 -0.24
CA ALA A 69 -1.99 -8.08 0.17
C ALA A 69 -3.09 -8.49 1.16
N ILE A 70 -3.60 -7.52 1.92
CA ILE A 70 -4.81 -7.60 2.75
C ILE A 70 -5.75 -6.47 2.32
N ASP A 71 -6.98 -6.85 1.95
CA ASP A 71 -8.11 -5.92 1.83
C ASP A 71 -8.69 -5.63 3.22
N PHE A 72 -8.63 -4.38 3.66
CA PHE A 72 -9.21 -3.97 4.95
C PHE A 72 -10.64 -3.42 4.86
N SER A 73 -11.25 -3.36 3.67
CA SER A 73 -12.64 -2.90 3.45
C SER A 73 -13.64 -3.64 4.35
N HIS A 74 -13.39 -4.93 4.56
CA HIS A 74 -14.21 -5.83 5.37
C HIS A 74 -14.01 -5.68 6.89
N LEU A 75 -12.97 -4.99 7.35
CA LEU A 75 -12.69 -4.78 8.78
C LEU A 75 -13.55 -3.65 9.42
N ARG A 76 -14.44 -3.01 8.65
CA ARG A 76 -15.31 -1.91 9.11
C ARG A 76 -16.50 -2.33 9.99
N VAL A 77 -16.65 -3.61 10.33
CA VAL A 77 -17.88 -4.17 10.95
C VAL A 77 -17.61 -5.03 12.20
N ALA A 78 -16.56 -4.71 12.96
CA ALA A 78 -16.22 -5.34 14.25
C ALA A 78 -16.32 -4.32 15.40
#